data_AF-A0A2V3JH73-F1
#
_entry.id   AF-A0A2V3JH73-F1
#
_cell.length_a   1.000
_cell.length_b   1.000
_cell.length_c   1.000
_cell.angle_alpha   90.00
_cell.angle_beta   90.00
_cell.angle_gamma   90.00
#
_symmetry.space_group_name_H-M   'P 1'
#
loop_
_entity.id
_entity.type
_entity.pdbx_description
1 polymer ?
#
loop_
_entity_poly.entity_id
_entity_poly.type
_entity_poly.pdbx_seq_one_letter_code
_entity_poly.pdbx_strand_id
1 'polypeptide(L)'
;MEIDQDVIESKLDIIERNLEFLDEFEYMDSEEFLDSYRDVQAAKYSLLEIIECCIDIASHIIAVKGMGRAEEYRGMFDILGERGVIEKGLSERLGDMAGFRNLLVHRYGDVDNEVVLEMIRSELADVVEFERTVVRFVDKGQ
;
A
#
# COMPACT_ATOMS: atom_id res chain seq x y z
N MET A 1 18.50 2.58 -17.01
CA MET A 1 18.70 2.46 -15.56
C MET A 1 18.21 1.08 -15.18
N GLU A 2 18.83 0.45 -14.20
CA GLU A 2 18.36 -0.83 -13.66
C GLU A 2 17.48 -0.56 -12.44
N ILE A 3 16.69 -1.56 -12.05
CA ILE A 3 15.90 -1.45 -10.83
C ILE A 3 16.88 -1.49 -9.67
N ASP A 4 16.89 -0.44 -8.87
CA ASP A 4 17.64 -0.41 -7.61
C ASP A 4 16.94 -1.32 -6.59
N GLN A 5 17.59 -2.45 -6.28
CA GLN A 5 17.07 -3.46 -5.37
C GLN A 5 17.08 -2.96 -3.92
N ASP A 6 18.13 -2.26 -3.50
CA ASP A 6 18.23 -1.70 -2.15
C ASP A 6 17.06 -0.74 -1.87
N VAL A 7 16.68 0.07 -2.87
CA VAL A 7 15.50 0.94 -2.76
C VAL A 7 14.22 0.13 -2.56
N ILE A 8 13.99 -0.94 -3.32
CA ILE A 8 12.78 -1.75 -3.19
C ILE A 8 12.78 -2.50 -1.85
N GLU A 9 13.87 -3.16 -1.49
CA GLU A 9 14.02 -3.92 -0.24
C GLU A 9 13.75 -3.03 0.97
N SER A 10 14.31 -1.81 1.00
CA SER A 10 14.07 -0.87 2.10
C SER A 10 12.61 -0.47 2.27
N LYS A 11 11.80 -0.51 1.19
CA LYS A 11 10.37 -0.21 1.22
C LYS A 11 9.56 -1.43 1.63
N LEU A 12 9.94 -2.62 1.17
CA LEU A 12 9.36 -3.88 1.61
C LEU A 12 9.55 -4.08 3.12
N ASP A 13 10.75 -3.82 3.66
CA ASP A 13 11.01 -3.89 5.11
C ASP A 13 10.07 -2.99 5.94
N ILE A 14 9.73 -1.80 5.42
CA ILE A 14 8.79 -0.88 6.08
C ILE A 14 7.37 -1.41 5.99
N ILE A 15 6.98 -1.97 4.84
CA ILE A 15 5.66 -2.57 4.65
C ILE A 15 5.50 -3.76 5.61
N GLU A 16 6.42 -4.72 5.58
CA GLU A 16 6.38 -5.93 6.42
C GLU A 16 6.24 -5.58 7.90
N ARG A 17 7.07 -4.66 8.42
CA ARG A 17 7.00 -4.21 9.81
C ARG A 17 5.65 -3.60 10.16
N ASN A 18 5.07 -2.80 9.28
CA ASN A 18 3.78 -2.16 9.52
C ASN A 18 2.62 -3.15 9.36
N LEU A 19 2.72 -4.14 8.47
CA LEU A 19 1.76 -5.23 8.37
C LEU A 19 1.75 -6.06 9.66
N GLU A 20 2.92 -6.44 10.17
CA GLU A 20 3.05 -7.15 11.45
C GLU A 20 2.44 -6.36 12.61
N PHE A 21 2.66 -5.05 12.65
CA PHE A 21 2.05 -4.18 13.67
C PHE A 21 0.53 -4.11 13.54
N LEU A 22 -0.01 -4.02 12.31
CA LEU A 22 -1.44 -3.93 12.08
C LEU A 22 -2.19 -5.24 12.36
N ASP A 23 -1.50 -6.39 12.29
CA ASP A 23 -2.02 -7.72 12.67
C ASP A 23 -2.53 -7.73 14.13
N GLU A 24 -1.93 -6.92 15.01
CA GLU A 24 -2.37 -6.76 16.40
C GLU A 24 -3.81 -6.24 16.52
N PHE A 25 -4.30 -5.51 15.51
CA PHE A 25 -5.65 -4.94 15.47
C PHE A 25 -6.67 -5.82 14.74
N GLU A 26 -6.22 -6.80 13.94
CA GLU A 26 -7.13 -7.64 13.13
C GLU A 26 -8.20 -8.31 14.01
N TYR A 27 -7.75 -8.87 15.15
CA TYR A 27 -8.58 -9.61 16.10
C TYR A 27 -8.99 -8.81 17.35
N MET A 28 -8.57 -7.55 17.45
CA MET A 28 -8.96 -6.67 18.55
C MET A 28 -10.46 -6.38 18.50
N ASP A 29 -11.10 -6.22 19.66
CA ASP A 29 -12.49 -5.79 19.70
C ASP A 29 -12.66 -4.41 19.05
N SER A 30 -13.75 -4.23 18.30
CA SER A 30 -13.97 -2.98 17.56
C SER A 30 -14.21 -1.80 18.50
N GLU A 31 -14.94 -1.97 19.60
CA GLU A 31 -15.14 -0.88 20.57
C GLU A 31 -13.81 -0.53 21.26
N GLU A 32 -13.01 -1.53 21.62
CA GLU A 32 -11.67 -1.33 22.21
C GLU A 32 -10.75 -0.51 21.29
N PHE A 33 -10.71 -0.84 19.99
CA PHE A 33 -9.92 -0.09 19.02
C PHE A 33 -10.44 1.35 18.88
N LEU A 34 -11.75 1.53 18.73
CA LEU A 34 -12.38 2.84 18.47
C LEU A 34 -12.26 3.80 19.66
N ASP A 35 -12.26 3.29 20.89
CA ASP A 35 -12.09 4.08 22.11
C ASP A 35 -10.62 4.50 22.34
N SER A 36 -9.66 3.83 21.69
CA SER A 36 -8.24 4.13 21.82
C SER A 36 -7.74 5.11 20.76
N TYR A 37 -7.71 6.41 21.11
CA TYR A 37 -7.12 7.44 20.23
C TYR A 37 -5.68 7.10 19.81
N ARG A 38 -4.89 6.51 20.70
CA ARG A 38 -3.51 6.11 20.40
C ARG A 38 -3.48 5.05 19.29
N ASP A 39 -4.27 4.00 19.43
CA ASP A 39 -4.20 2.84 18.54
C ASP A 39 -4.80 3.21 17.17
N VAL A 40 -5.88 4.01 17.14
CA VAL A 40 -6.39 4.59 15.90
C VAL A 40 -5.34 5.41 15.16
N GLN A 41 -4.61 6.30 15.86
CA GLN A 41 -3.60 7.14 15.21
C GLN A 41 -2.41 6.32 14.72
N ALA A 42 -1.98 5.33 15.51
CA ALA A 42 -0.91 4.43 15.12
C ALA A 42 -1.30 3.62 13.86
N ALA A 43 -2.50 3.05 13.84
CA ALA A 43 -3.00 2.27 12.71
C ALA A 43 -3.14 3.13 11.43
N LYS A 44 -3.70 4.33 11.53
CA LYS A 44 -3.78 5.27 10.39
C LYS A 44 -2.41 5.61 9.83
N TYR A 45 -1.42 5.83 10.69
CA TYR A 45 -0.06 6.14 10.27
C TYR A 45 0.61 4.93 9.59
N SER A 46 0.47 3.74 10.15
CA SER A 46 1.01 2.50 9.56
C SER A 46 0.39 2.20 8.20
N LEU A 47 -0.93 2.36 8.03
CA LEU A 47 -1.59 2.26 6.72
C LEU A 47 -1.04 3.28 5.73
N LEU A 48 -0.84 4.52 6.15
CA LEU A 48 -0.28 5.56 5.29
C LEU A 48 1.14 5.19 4.84
N GLU A 49 2.00 4.74 5.74
CA GLU A 49 3.37 4.31 5.39
C GLU A 49 3.38 3.13 4.42
N ILE A 50 2.51 2.13 4.62
CA ILE A 50 2.37 0.98 3.71
C ILE A 50 2.01 1.46 2.30
N ILE A 51 0.99 2.33 2.19
CA ILE A 51 0.48 2.80 0.90
C ILE A 51 1.52 3.66 0.18
N GLU A 52 2.20 4.54 0.91
CA GLU A 52 3.31 5.34 0.36
C GLU A 52 4.45 4.46 -0.15
N CYS A 53 4.82 3.41 0.59
CA CYS A 53 5.86 2.48 0.13
C CYS A 53 5.43 1.72 -1.13
N CYS A 54 4.17 1.31 -1.25
CA CYS A 54 3.63 0.69 -2.46
C CYS A 54 3.69 1.66 -3.66
N ILE A 55 3.32 2.92 -3.46
CA ILE A 55 3.39 3.99 -4.46
C ILE A 55 4.84 4.26 -4.88
N ASP A 56 5.77 4.35 -3.92
CA ASP A 56 7.20 4.57 -4.19
C ASP A 56 7.79 3.44 -5.03
N ILE A 57 7.49 2.18 -4.69
CA ILE A 57 7.91 1.01 -5.46
C ILE A 57 7.33 1.08 -6.88
N ALA A 58 6.04 1.36 -7.03
CA ALA A 58 5.41 1.47 -8.34
C ALA A 58 6.03 2.59 -9.19
N SER A 59 6.23 3.76 -8.58
CA SER A 59 6.89 4.92 -9.20
C SER A 59 8.30 4.59 -9.68
N HIS A 60 9.09 3.92 -8.85
CA HIS A 60 10.45 3.50 -9.19
C HIS A 60 10.46 2.54 -10.39
N ILE A 61 9.63 1.50 -10.37
CA ILE A 61 9.51 0.54 -11.48
C ILE A 61 9.12 1.25 -12.78
N ILE A 62 8.09 2.10 -12.74
CA ILE A 62 7.61 2.86 -13.90
C ILE A 62 8.70 3.75 -14.49
N ALA A 63 9.45 4.46 -13.62
CA ALA A 63 10.51 5.36 -14.02
C ALA A 63 11.69 4.62 -14.66
N VAL A 64 12.14 3.53 -14.04
CA VAL A 64 13.27 2.72 -14.51
C VAL A 64 12.94 2.04 -15.85
N LYS A 65 11.72 1.54 -16.01
CA LYS A 65 11.27 0.84 -17.22
C LYS A 65 10.74 1.77 -18.32
N GLY A 66 10.64 3.06 -18.05
CA GLY A 66 10.12 4.04 -19.02
C GLY A 66 8.67 3.75 -19.43
N MET A 67 7.84 3.28 -18.50
CA MET A 67 6.48 2.83 -18.78
C MET A 67 5.48 3.98 -19.03
N GLY A 68 5.87 5.21 -18.71
CA GLY A 68 5.05 6.41 -18.86
C GLY A 68 5.15 7.30 -17.63
N ARG A 69 4.12 8.13 -17.42
CA ARG A 69 3.92 8.91 -16.20
C ARG A 69 2.45 8.83 -15.82
N ALA A 70 2.18 8.59 -14.54
CA ALA A 70 0.86 8.76 -13.97
C ALA A 70 0.69 10.22 -13.50
N GLU A 71 -0.51 10.76 -13.64
CA GLU A 71 -0.87 12.09 -13.10
C GLU A 71 -1.24 12.03 -11.62
N GLU A 72 -1.66 10.86 -11.15
CA GLU A 72 -2.10 10.58 -9.78
C GLU A 72 -1.61 9.20 -9.31
N TYR A 73 -1.63 8.96 -7.99
CA TYR A 73 -1.13 7.72 -7.41
C TYR A 73 -1.87 6.47 -7.90
N ARG A 74 -3.19 6.55 -8.08
CA ARG A 74 -3.99 5.46 -8.67
C ARG A 74 -3.43 5.03 -10.03
N GLY A 75 -3.13 6.02 -10.87
CA GLY A 75 -2.60 5.79 -12.21
C GLY A 75 -1.25 5.06 -12.23
N MET A 76 -0.49 5.07 -11.12
CA MET A 76 0.73 4.28 -11.04
C MET A 76 0.41 2.78 -11.06
N PHE A 77 -0.59 2.34 -10.28
CA PHE A 77 -1.01 0.94 -10.28
C PHE A 77 -1.65 0.55 -11.61
N ASP A 78 -2.46 1.44 -12.21
CA ASP A 78 -3.04 1.22 -13.54
C ASP A 78 -1.95 0.95 -14.60
N ILE A 79 -0.87 1.75 -14.61
CA ILE A 79 0.27 1.52 -15.50
C ILE A 79 0.90 0.15 -15.25
N LEU A 80 1.12 -0.25 -14.00
CA LEU A 80 1.68 -1.57 -13.69
C LEU A 80 0.78 -2.70 -14.19
N GLY A 81 -0.54 -2.56 -14.05
CA GLY A 81 -1.54 -3.50 -14.57
C GLY A 81 -1.53 -3.59 -16.09
N GLU A 82 -1.54 -2.46 -16.79
CA GLU A 82 -1.49 -2.39 -18.26
C GLU A 82 -0.20 -3.00 -18.84
N ARG A 83 0.90 -2.90 -18.09
CA ARG A 83 2.20 -3.47 -18.46
C ARG A 83 2.37 -4.93 -18.04
N GLY A 84 1.38 -5.52 -17.37
CA GLY A 84 1.40 -6.90 -16.92
C GLY A 84 2.39 -7.17 -15.79
N VAL A 85 2.80 -6.13 -15.05
CA VAL A 85 3.63 -6.28 -13.85
C VAL A 85 2.78 -6.87 -12.72
N ILE A 86 1.55 -6.38 -12.58
CA ILE A 86 0.53 -6.90 -11.65
C ILE A 86 -0.72 -7.29 -12.42
N GLU A 87 -1.55 -8.17 -11.85
CA GLU A 87 -2.84 -8.49 -12.46
C GLU A 87 -3.81 -7.32 -12.39
N LYS A 88 -4.71 -7.23 -13.37
CA LYS A 88 -5.69 -6.13 -13.46
C LYS A 88 -6.53 -5.99 -12.18
N GLY A 89 -6.96 -7.10 -11.58
CA GLY A 89 -7.73 -7.06 -10.34
C GLY A 89 -6.94 -6.46 -9.18
N LEU A 90 -5.65 -6.78 -9.06
CA LEU A 90 -4.78 -6.21 -8.03
C LEU A 90 -4.52 -4.72 -8.29
N SER A 91 -4.34 -4.33 -9.55
CA SER A 91 -4.20 -2.92 -9.95
C SER A 91 -5.38 -2.07 -9.49
N GLU A 92 -6.61 -2.53 -9.70
CA GLU A 92 -7.82 -1.80 -9.30
C GLU A 92 -7.88 -1.61 -7.79
N ARG A 93 -7.62 -2.66 -7.01
CA ARG A 93 -7.66 -2.63 -5.53
C ARG A 93 -6.56 -1.75 -4.92
N LEU A 94 -5.32 -1.87 -5.40
CA LEU A 94 -4.23 -0.97 -4.98
C LEU A 94 -4.51 0.49 -5.37
N GLY A 95 -5.18 0.70 -6.49
CA GLY A 95 -5.66 2.01 -6.92
C GLY A 95 -6.71 2.60 -5.97
N ASP A 96 -7.62 1.79 -5.45
CA ASP A 96 -8.60 2.20 -4.43
C ASP A 96 -7.91 2.53 -3.10
N MET A 97 -6.94 1.71 -2.70
CA MET A 97 -6.11 1.93 -1.51
C MET A 97 -5.31 3.25 -1.59
N ALA A 98 -4.76 3.61 -2.75
CA ALA A 98 -4.14 4.91 -2.98
C ALA A 98 -5.13 6.08 -2.82
N GLY A 99 -6.40 5.88 -3.20
CA GLY A 99 -7.49 6.81 -2.95
C GLY A 99 -7.79 6.97 -1.46
N PHE A 100 -7.80 5.87 -0.70
CA PHE A 100 -7.98 5.88 0.74
C PHE A 100 -6.89 6.68 1.47
N ARG A 101 -5.63 6.58 1.02
CA ARG A 101 -4.54 7.43 1.54
C ARG A 101 -4.84 8.93 1.39
N ASN A 102 -5.46 9.36 0.29
CA ASN A 102 -5.87 10.76 0.13
C ASN A 102 -6.96 11.16 1.13
N LEU A 103 -7.87 10.24 1.45
CA LEU A 103 -8.89 10.44 2.48
C LEU A 103 -8.23 10.62 3.86
N LEU A 104 -7.30 9.73 4.23
CA LEU A 104 -6.54 9.80 5.48
C LEU A 104 -5.78 11.12 5.65
N VAL A 105 -5.14 11.62 4.58
CA VAL A 105 -4.27 12.81 4.63
C VAL A 105 -5.04 14.12 4.48
N HIS A 106 -6.15 14.16 3.74
CA HIS A 106 -6.80 15.44 3.44
C HIS A 106 -8.07 15.69 4.25
N ARG A 107 -8.63 14.66 4.89
CA ARG A 107 -9.88 14.78 5.66
C ARG A 107 -9.71 14.31 7.11
N TYR A 108 -8.63 14.71 7.77
CA TYR A 108 -8.24 14.32 9.14
C TYR A 108 -9.37 14.28 10.21
N GLY A 109 -10.52 14.94 10.00
CA GLY A 109 -11.69 14.90 10.89
C GLY A 109 -12.94 14.14 10.39
N ASP A 110 -12.98 13.73 9.12
CA ASP A 110 -14.16 13.08 8.49
C ASP A 110 -13.91 11.59 8.17
N VAL A 111 -12.70 11.08 8.42
CA VAL A 111 -12.41 9.66 8.20
C VAL A 111 -13.00 8.86 9.34
N ASP A 112 -14.01 8.07 9.00
CA ASP A 112 -14.61 7.09 9.90
C ASP A 112 -13.55 6.04 10.31
N ASN A 113 -13.35 5.89 11.62
CA ASN A 113 -12.38 4.94 12.15
C ASN A 113 -12.86 3.49 11.99
N GLU A 114 -14.15 3.27 11.79
CA GLU A 114 -14.67 1.95 11.43
C GLU A 114 -14.13 1.50 10.06
N VAL A 115 -14.04 2.43 9.10
CA VAL A 115 -13.46 2.16 7.77
C VAL A 115 -11.96 1.84 7.88
N VAL A 116 -11.24 2.51 8.79
CA VAL A 116 -9.83 2.20 9.04
C VAL A 116 -9.66 0.77 9.54
N LEU A 117 -10.50 0.35 10.49
CA LEU A 117 -10.48 -1.01 11.01
C LEU A 117 -10.90 -2.05 9.96
N GLU A 118 -11.86 -1.70 9.10
CA GLU A 118 -12.26 -2.54 7.97
C GLU A 118 -11.12 -2.75 6.97
N MET A 119 -10.38 -1.69 6.61
CA MET A 119 -9.20 -1.78 5.74
C MET A 119 -8.15 -2.74 6.32
N ILE A 120 -7.88 -2.64 7.63
CA ILE A 120 -6.94 -3.55 8.32
C ILE A 120 -7.39 -5.00 8.20
N ARG A 121 -8.69 -5.28 8.35
CA ARG A 121 -9.25 -6.63 8.34
C ARG A 121 -9.45 -7.23 6.94
N SER A 122 -9.49 -6.42 5.89
CA SER A 122 -9.95 -6.89 4.57
C SER A 122 -9.00 -6.61 3.41
N GLU A 123 -8.12 -5.61 3.49
CA GLU A 123 -7.35 -5.15 2.34
C GLU A 123 -5.83 -5.38 2.45
N LEU A 124 -5.31 -5.74 3.64
CA LEU A 124 -3.87 -5.99 3.81
C LEU A 124 -3.35 -7.17 2.97
N ALA A 125 -4.23 -8.11 2.58
CA ALA A 125 -3.87 -9.20 1.69
C ALA A 125 -3.42 -8.74 0.30
N ASP A 126 -3.92 -7.60 -0.18
CA ASP A 126 -3.56 -7.03 -1.48
C ASP A 126 -2.15 -6.45 -1.46
N VAL A 127 -1.75 -5.87 -0.33
CA VAL A 127 -0.38 -5.42 -0.09
C VAL A 127 0.58 -6.62 -0.17
N VAL A 128 0.25 -7.71 0.52
CA VAL A 128 1.07 -8.95 0.48
C VAL A 128 1.14 -9.54 -0.93
N GLU A 129 0.04 -9.48 -1.69
CA GLU A 129 0.03 -9.92 -3.10
C GLU A 129 0.93 -9.02 -3.97
N PHE A 130 0.94 -7.71 -3.72
CA PHE A 130 1.79 -6.75 -4.39
C PHE A 130 3.27 -7.01 -4.12
N GLU A 131 3.67 -7.16 -2.85
CA GLU A 131 5.06 -7.46 -2.47
C GLU A 131 5.59 -8.71 -3.18
N ARG A 132 4.83 -9.81 -3.12
CA ARG A 132 5.20 -11.06 -3.80
C ARG A 132 5.35 -10.88 -5.31
N THR A 133 4.55 -10.01 -5.91
CA THR A 133 4.60 -9.76 -7.34
C THR A 133 5.79 -8.89 -7.71
N VAL A 134 6.09 -7.86 -6.92
CA VAL A 134 7.28 -7.02 -7.07
C VAL A 134 8.56 -7.84 -6.93
N VAL A 135 8.69 -8.64 -5.86
CA VAL A 135 9.87 -9.51 -5.65
C VAL A 135 10.09 -10.42 -6.86
N ARG A 136 9.04 -11.11 -7.33
CA ARG A 136 9.12 -11.96 -8.52
C ARG A 136 9.47 -11.21 -9.79
N PHE A 137 9.05 -9.95 -9.92
CA PHE A 137 9.35 -9.12 -11.08
C PHE A 137 10.82 -8.70 -11.09
N VAL A 138 11.33 -8.27 -9.94
CA VAL A 138 12.73 -7.85 -9.74
C VAL A 138 13.70 -9.03 -9.91
N ASP A 139 13.39 -10.19 -9.32
CA ASP A 139 14.24 -11.40 -9.41
C ASP A 139 14.38 -11.94 -10.84
N LYS A 140 13.37 -11.70 -11.69
CA LYS A 140 13.40 -12.12 -13.09
C LYS A 140 14.33 -11.26 -13.96
N GLY A 141 14.97 -10.24 -13.40
CA GLY A 141 15.90 -9.36 -14.11
C GLY A 141 15.26 -8.62 -15.29
N GLN A 142 13.92 -8.48 -15.29
CA GLN A 142 13.18 -7.74 -16.32
C GLN A 142 13.28 -6.26 -16.09
#